data_AF-A0A1S8JSA3-F1
#
_entry.id   AF-A0A1S8JSA3-F1
#
_cell.length_a   1.000
_cell.length_b   1.000
_cell.length_c   1.000
_cell.angle_alpha   90.00
_cell.angle_beta   90.00
_cell.angle_gamma   90.00
#
_symmetry.space_group_name_H-M   'P 1'
#
loop_
_entity.id
_entity.type
_entity.pdbx_description
1 polymer ?
#
loop_
_entity_poly.entity_id
_entity_poly.type
_entity_poly.pdbx_seq_one_letter_code
_entity_poly.pdbx_strand_id
1 'polypeptide(L)'
;FTSEIYFDSGTLVMNGVNAIEQAQFHDRAHKEIIDLAVTAAENPMADEAEDFANVMAHPKDPAWGLLYEEWIELARNVNQVIYDLRKNGGIKFDADNEEDF
;
A
#
# COMPACT_ATOMS: atom_id res chain seq x y z
N PHE A 1 14.41 -4.65 0.35
CA PHE A 1 14.50 -4.32 1.79
C PHE A 1 13.36 -5.02 2.49
N THR A 2 13.62 -5.64 3.63
CA THR A 2 12.57 -6.29 4.43
C THR A 2 11.63 -5.25 5.03
N SER A 3 10.35 -5.59 5.15
CA SER A 3 9.33 -4.76 5.78
C SER A 3 8.68 -5.53 6.92
N GLU A 4 8.38 -4.84 8.01
CA GLU A 4 7.99 -5.47 9.27
C GLU A 4 6.74 -4.79 9.86
N ILE A 5 5.84 -5.60 10.41
CA ILE A 5 4.69 -5.14 11.20
C ILE A 5 4.77 -5.82 12.57
N TYR A 6 4.81 -5.01 13.64
CA TYR A 6 4.94 -5.49 15.02
C TYR A 6 3.56 -5.64 15.68
N PHE A 7 3.32 -6.81 16.26
CA PHE A 7 2.16 -7.13 17.07
C PHE A 7 2.60 -7.49 18.50
N ASP A 8 1.65 -7.52 19.43
CA ASP A 8 1.94 -7.98 20.80
C ASP A 8 2.39 -9.45 20.83
N SER A 9 1.83 -10.27 19.95
CA SER A 9 2.10 -11.71 19.84
C SER A 9 3.33 -12.06 19.00
N GLY A 10 3.86 -11.14 18.19
CA GLY A 10 4.89 -11.48 17.22
C GLY A 10 5.18 -10.39 16.20
N THR A 11 5.88 -10.75 15.13
CA THR A 11 6.25 -9.84 14.05
C THR A 11 5.92 -10.47 12.72
N LEU A 12 5.19 -9.76 11.87
CA LEU A 12 5.06 -10.10 10.46
C LEU A 12 6.25 -9.53 9.71
N VAL A 13 6.97 -10.38 8.98
CA VAL A 13 8.15 -10.05 8.19
C VAL A 13 7.84 -10.33 6.73
N MET A 14 8.08 -9.36 5.85
CA MET A 14 7.81 -9.46 4.41
C MET A 14 9.06 -9.06 3.63
N ASN A 15 9.29 -9.69 2.48
CA ASN A 15 10.46 -9.40 1.63
C ASN A 15 10.37 -8.08 0.85
N GLY A 16 9.22 -7.41 0.89
CA GLY A 16 8.97 -6.08 0.35
C GLY A 16 7.63 -5.50 0.82
N VAL A 17 7.28 -4.32 0.33
CA VAL A 17 5.93 -3.71 0.47
C VAL A 17 5.15 -3.75 -0.84
N ASN A 18 5.82 -4.02 -1.96
CA ASN A 18 5.27 -4.21 -3.29
C ASN A 18 5.79 -5.53 -3.85
N ALA A 19 5.03 -6.18 -4.73
CA ALA A 19 5.37 -7.49 -5.31
C ALA A 19 5.89 -8.47 -4.23
N ILE A 20 5.10 -8.66 -3.17
CA ILE A 20 5.47 -9.48 -2.02
C ILE A 20 5.52 -10.95 -2.48
N GLU A 21 6.69 -11.59 -2.35
CA GLU A 21 6.87 -13.01 -2.71
C GLU A 21 6.93 -13.90 -1.47
N GLN A 22 7.24 -13.32 -0.31
CA GLN A 22 7.33 -14.03 0.95
C GLN A 22 6.80 -13.16 2.10
N ALA A 23 5.98 -13.78 2.94
CA ALA A 23 5.54 -13.23 4.21
C ALA A 23 5.60 -14.31 5.30
N GLN A 24 6.16 -13.97 6.46
CA GLN A 24 6.37 -14.88 7.58
C GLN A 24 5.91 -14.23 8.87
N PHE A 25 5.14 -14.94 9.70
CA PHE A 25 4.79 -14.50 11.04
C PHE A 25 5.70 -15.17 12.07
N HIS A 26 6.46 -14.38 12.80
CA HIS A 26 7.36 -14.83 13.86
C HIS A 26 6.63 -14.75 15.20
N ASP A 27 6.09 -15.88 15.67
CA ASP A 27 5.39 -15.99 16.94
C ASP A 27 6.36 -15.90 18.12
N ARG A 28 6.16 -14.91 18.99
CA ARG A 28 7.03 -14.66 20.15
C ARG A 28 6.84 -15.67 21.28
N ALA A 29 5.60 -16.10 21.52
CA ALA A 29 5.24 -16.98 22.62
C ALA A 29 5.73 -18.41 22.37
N HIS A 30 5.55 -18.89 21.14
CA HIS A 30 5.88 -20.25 20.74
C HIS A 30 7.28 -20.36 20.12
N LYS A 31 7.90 -19.23 19.76
CA LYS A 31 9.20 -19.16 19.04
C LYS A 31 9.16 -19.91 17.71
N GLU A 32 8.04 -19.79 17.01
CA GLU A 32 7.79 -20.44 15.72
C GLU A 32 7.77 -19.40 14.60
N ILE A 33 8.15 -19.83 13.39
CA ILE A 33 8.02 -19.05 12.16
C ILE A 33 6.93 -19.73 11.33
N ILE A 34 5.90 -18.96 11.01
CA ILE A 34 4.74 -19.42 10.24
C ILE A 34 4.80 -18.75 8.87
N ASP A 35 5.02 -19.53 7.82
CA ASP A 35 4.93 -19.04 6.45
C ASP A 35 3.48 -18.73 6.10
N LEU A 36 3.23 -17.51 5.61
CA LEU A 36 1.94 -17.13 5.07
C LEU A 36 1.89 -17.46 3.58
N ALA A 37 0.75 -17.99 3.13
CA ALA A 37 0.53 -18.28 1.73
C ALA A 37 0.46 -16.97 0.94
N VAL A 38 1.51 -16.70 0.16
CA VAL A 38 1.59 -15.57 -0.77
C VAL A 38 1.92 -16.13 -2.15
N THR A 39 1.24 -15.62 -3.17
CA THR A 39 1.52 -15.96 -4.57
C THR A 39 1.72 -14.65 -5.32
N ALA A 40 2.96 -14.38 -5.71
CA ALA A 40 3.25 -13.23 -6.55
C ALA A 40 2.74 -13.49 -7.97
N ALA A 41 2.05 -12.51 -8.56
CA ALA A 41 1.73 -12.53 -9.97
C ALA A 41 3.01 -12.44 -10.82
N GLU A 42 3.01 -13.09 -11.99
CA GLU A 42 4.15 -13.01 -12.92
C GLU A 42 4.43 -11.58 -13.39
N ASN A 43 3.36 -10.80 -13.59
CA ASN A 43 3.44 -9.36 -13.85
C ASN A 43 3.02 -8.60 -12.58
N PRO A 44 3.87 -7.76 -11.98
CA PRO A 44 3.56 -7.04 -10.75
C PRO A 44 2.42 -6.02 -10.88
N MET A 45 1.99 -5.71 -12.10
CA MET A 45 0.88 -4.80 -12.38
C MET A 45 -0.44 -5.54 -12.71
N ALA A 46 -0.44 -6.89 -12.70
CA ALA A 46 -1.62 -7.66 -13.11
C ALA A 46 -2.83 -7.37 -12.22
N ASP A 47 -2.63 -7.41 -10.90
CA ASP A 47 -3.71 -7.25 -9.92
C ASP A 47 -4.34 -5.84 -10.03
N GLU A 48 -3.53 -4.77 -10.06
CA GLU A 48 -4.05 -3.40 -10.18
C GLU A 48 -4.76 -3.14 -11.51
N ALA A 49 -4.27 -3.74 -12.60
CA ALA A 49 -4.89 -3.59 -13.92
C ALA A 49 -6.27 -4.28 -13.98
N GLU A 50 -6.40 -5.46 -13.37
CA GLU A 50 -7.67 -6.17 -13.25
C GLU A 50 -8.66 -5.38 -12.39
N ASP A 51 -8.21 -4.86 -11.24
CA ASP A 51 -9.03 -4.04 -10.34
C ASP A 51 -9.54 -2.76 -11.02
N PHE A 52 -8.69 -2.04 -11.75
CA PHE A 52 -9.13 -0.86 -12.52
C PHE A 52 -10.12 -1.25 -13.62
N ALA A 53 -9.88 -2.34 -14.35
CA ALA A 53 -10.79 -2.82 -15.38
C ALA A 53 -12.17 -3.17 -14.78
N ASN A 54 -12.19 -3.78 -13.59
CA ASN A 54 -13.41 -4.14 -12.89
C ASN A 54 -14.25 -2.93 -12.50
N VAL A 55 -13.63 -1.87 -11.96
CA VAL A 55 -14.33 -0.60 -11.65
C VAL A 55 -14.93 0.02 -12.92
N MET A 56 -14.18 0.03 -14.03
CA MET A 56 -14.65 0.61 -15.30
C MET A 56 -15.77 -0.21 -15.95
N ALA A 57 -15.70 -1.53 -15.87
CA ALA A 57 -16.68 -2.44 -16.48
C ALA A 57 -17.99 -2.54 -15.69
N HIS A 58 -17.95 -2.26 -14.38
CA HIS A 58 -19.09 -2.41 -13.47
C HIS A 58 -19.48 -1.09 -12.77
N PRO A 59 -19.74 0.01 -13.51
CA PRO A 59 -19.92 1.34 -12.93
C PRO A 59 -21.19 1.52 -12.08
N LYS A 60 -22.10 0.54 -12.09
CA LYS A 60 -23.34 0.54 -11.28
C LYS A 60 -23.32 -0.46 -10.14
N ASP A 61 -22.25 -1.24 -10.03
CA ASP A 61 -22.08 -2.16 -8.92
C ASP A 61 -21.64 -1.37 -7.68
N PRO A 62 -22.43 -1.36 -6.60
CA PRO A 62 -22.09 -0.60 -5.40
C PRO A 62 -20.82 -1.11 -4.71
N ALA A 63 -20.43 -2.37 -4.87
CA ALA A 63 -19.20 -2.89 -4.30
C ALA A 63 -17.96 -2.27 -4.95
N TRP A 64 -17.95 -2.23 -6.29
CA TRP A 64 -16.88 -1.57 -7.05
C TRP A 64 -16.88 -0.04 -6.86
N GLY A 65 -18.06 0.57 -6.70
CA GLY A 65 -18.18 1.97 -6.34
C GLY A 65 -17.58 2.30 -4.97
N LEU A 66 -17.78 1.43 -3.97
CA LEU A 66 -17.20 1.61 -2.63
C LEU A 66 -15.67 1.51 -2.66
N LEU A 67 -15.12 0.47 -3.31
CA LEU A 67 -13.68 0.29 -3.45
C LEU A 67 -13.01 1.50 -4.14
N TYR A 68 -13.64 2.02 -5.19
CA TYR A 68 -13.15 3.22 -5.88
C TYR A 68 -13.03 4.44 -4.95
N GLU A 69 -14.07 4.72 -4.15
CA GLU A 69 -14.02 5.82 -3.19
C GLU A 69 -12.98 5.59 -2.08
N GLU A 70 -12.84 4.35 -1.58
CA GLU A 70 -11.78 3.99 -0.63
C GLU A 70 -10.38 4.23 -1.20
N TRP A 71 -10.15 3.89 -2.48
CA TRP A 71 -8.88 4.14 -3.16
C TRP A 71 -8.58 5.63 -3.35
N ILE A 72 -9.60 6.45 -3.64
CA ILE A 72 -9.45 7.92 -3.71
C ILE A 72 -9.01 8.48 -2.35
N GLU A 73 -9.71 8.09 -1.28
CA GLU A 73 -9.39 8.57 0.07
C GLU A 73 -8.00 8.10 0.51
N LEU A 74 -7.63 6.86 0.21
CA LEU A 74 -6.28 6.36 0.45
C LEU A 74 -5.23 7.19 -0.30
N ALA A 75 -5.46 7.49 -1.59
CA ALA A 75 -4.55 8.30 -2.39
C ALA A 75 -4.40 9.72 -1.83
N ARG A 76 -5.48 10.35 -1.36
CA ARG A 76 -5.44 11.66 -0.68
C ARG A 76 -4.58 11.59 0.59
N ASN A 77 -4.80 10.59 1.44
CA ASN A 77 -4.06 10.42 2.68
C ASN A 77 -2.56 10.20 2.44
N VAL A 78 -2.19 9.34 1.50
CA VAL A 78 -0.80 9.10 1.11
C VAL A 78 -0.14 10.39 0.62
N ASN A 79 -0.80 11.13 -0.28
CA ASN A 79 -0.27 12.38 -0.81
C ASN A 79 -0.12 13.47 0.27
N GLN A 80 -1.06 13.55 1.22
CA GLN A 80 -0.96 14.47 2.34
C GLN A 80 0.25 14.16 3.23
N VAL A 81 0.44 12.89 3.60
CA VAL A 81 1.62 12.47 4.39
C VAL A 81 2.92 12.77 3.64
N ILE A 82 2.98 12.49 2.33
CA ILE A 82 4.16 12.80 1.51
C ILE A 82 4.41 14.32 1.47
N TYR A 83 3.37 15.14 1.29
CA TYR A 83 3.48 16.59 1.30
C TYR A 83 4.07 17.09 2.63
N ASP A 84 3.53 16.63 3.75
CA ASP A 84 3.98 17.03 5.09
C ASP A 84 5.44 16.60 5.35
N LEU A 85 5.82 15.39 4.94
CA LEU A 85 7.20 14.91 5.01
C LEU A 85 8.14 15.74 4.14
N ARG A 86 7.73 16.12 2.92
CA ARG A 86 8.54 16.98 2.04
C ARG A 86 8.76 18.35 2.67
N LYS A 87 7.71 18.98 3.20
CA LYS A 87 7.82 20.29 3.87
C LYS A 87 8.70 20.21 5.11
N ASN A 88 8.55 19.17 5.94
CA ASN A 88 9.40 18.94 7.11
C ASN A 88 10.87 18.74 6.71
N GLY A 89 11.12 17.94 5.67
CA GLY A 89 12.45 17.67 5.13
C GLY A 89 13.05 18.82 4.30
N GLY A 90 12.35 19.94 4.14
CA GLY A 90 12.82 21.08 3.36
C GLY A 90 12.86 20.87 1.84
N ILE A 91 12.19 19.83 1.33
CA ILE A 91 12.08 19.55 -0.11
C ILE A 91 11.00 20.45 -0.69
N LYS A 92 11.41 21.37 -1.57
CA LYS A 92 10.52 22.31 -2.28
C LYS A 92 10.54 22.01 -3.77
N PHE A 93 9.36 22.08 -4.39
CA PHE A 93 9.22 22.10 -5.84
C PHE A 93 8.87 23.52 -6.27
N ASP A 94 9.30 23.92 -7.47
CA ASP A 94 9.04 25.26 -8.00
C ASP A 94 7.53 25.56 -8.09
N ALA A 95 6.73 24.53 -8.37
CA ALA A 95 5.26 24.63 -8.43
C ALA A 95 4.58 24.80 -7.06
N ASP A 96 5.30 24.60 -5.95
CA ASP A 96 4.78 24.78 -4.58
C ASP A 96 4.94 26.24 -4.09
N ASN A 97 5.51 27.14 -4.91
CA ASN A 97 5.68 28.55 -4.55
C ASN A 97 4.34 29.30 -4.71
N GLU A 98 3.76 29.70 -3.58
CA GLU A 98 2.51 30.47 -3.52
C GLU A 98 2.65 31.91 -4.08
N GLU A 99 3.86 32.35 -4.47
CA GLU A 99 4.13 33.68 -5.01
C GLU A 99 3.90 33.81 -6.54
N ASP A 100 3.61 32.72 -7.25
CA ASP A 100 3.43 32.71 -8.72
C ASP A 100 1.96 32.62 -9.19
N PHE A 101 0.98 32.95 -8.31
CA PHE A 101 -0.45 33.05 -8.66
C PHE A 101 -1.07 34.39 -8.27
#